data_AF-A0A7V9JJJ8-F1
#
_entry.id   AF-A0A7V9JJJ8-F1
#
_cell.length_a   1.000
_cell.length_b   1.000
_cell.length_c   1.000
_cell.angle_alpha   90.00
_cell.angle_beta   90.00
_cell.angle_gamma   90.00
#
_symmetry.space_group_name_H-M   'P 1'
#
loop_
_entity.id
_entity.type
_entity.pdbx_description
1 polymer ?
#
loop_
_entity_poly.entity_id
_entity_poly.type
_entity_poly.pdbx_seq_one_letter_code
_entity_poly.pdbx_strand_id
1 'polypeptide(L)'
;MSSRAAVIGLDGVAWHLLEPLMAEGVMPRLAGLRERGAWGTLQSTVPTYTPPAWTSAVTGVNPGRHGIYGFYGGNAQSERQELMHAGKIKSPALWEMANAQGLRAGIYNLPLSYPPRALDGWMVSGMMTPGFGEQLTGFAHPRTLEARILSVAPGYQVDTSANWEKDYKDATLCGHALEILKQRRTVLEDLLMHDPVDIVFTVLESPDRLQHVYYRYLDPAEELYDSPQGRSMRPALAECFAAMDGIAGLLEDYAGPDGSTLVCSDHGFTAWEFSAHTNSLLEQWGYLKLKPAARAMKT
;
A
#
# COMPACT_ATOMS: atom_id res chain seq x y z
N MET A 1 11.01 19.12 -23.00
CA MET A 1 10.71 17.77 -22.50
C MET A 1 9.28 17.80 -21.97
N SER A 2 8.48 16.74 -22.14
CA SER A 2 7.17 16.68 -21.48
C SER A 2 7.37 16.67 -19.96
N SER A 3 6.63 17.50 -19.22
CA SER A 3 6.66 17.49 -17.75
C SER A 3 6.09 16.17 -17.26
N ARG A 4 6.82 15.46 -16.38
CA ARG A 4 6.41 14.17 -15.82
C ARG A 4 5.78 14.35 -14.46
N ALA A 5 4.82 13.49 -14.12
CA ALA A 5 4.23 13.43 -12.80
C ALA A 5 4.57 12.09 -12.12
N ALA A 6 5.07 12.14 -10.88
CA ALA A 6 5.28 10.99 -10.04
C ALA A 6 4.39 11.05 -8.80
N VAL A 7 3.59 10.01 -8.59
CA VAL A 7 2.79 9.82 -7.38
C VAL A 7 3.38 8.66 -6.58
N ILE A 8 3.70 8.94 -5.33
CA ILE A 8 4.31 8.01 -4.38
C ILE A 8 3.31 7.77 -3.25
N GLY A 9 2.73 6.59 -3.24
CA GLY A 9 1.87 6.12 -2.17
C GLY A 9 2.69 5.40 -1.10
N LEU A 10 2.57 5.87 0.14
CA LEU A 10 3.06 5.16 1.33
C LEU A 10 1.81 4.66 2.08
N ASP A 11 1.58 3.36 2.08
CA ASP A 11 0.36 2.77 2.66
C ASP A 11 0.36 2.89 4.19
N GLY A 12 -0.71 3.42 4.75
CA GLY A 12 -0.92 3.48 6.19
C GLY A 12 0.07 4.35 6.98
N VAL A 13 0.55 5.49 6.47
CA VAL A 13 1.49 6.36 7.22
C VAL A 13 0.86 7.66 7.68
N ALA A 14 1.31 8.15 8.84
CA ALA A 14 0.89 9.42 9.40
C ALA A 14 2.11 10.28 9.80
N TRP A 15 1.90 11.59 9.91
CA TRP A 15 2.97 12.55 10.17
C TRP A 15 3.72 12.27 11.46
N HIS A 16 3.05 11.86 12.53
CA HIS A 16 3.69 11.58 13.82
C HIS A 16 4.71 10.43 13.76
N LEU A 17 4.65 9.58 12.72
CA LEU A 17 5.67 8.56 12.47
C LEU A 17 6.77 9.05 11.52
N LEU A 18 6.40 9.75 10.45
CA LEU A 18 7.36 10.23 9.46
C LEU A 18 8.24 11.37 9.99
N GLU A 19 7.70 12.21 10.89
CA GLU A 19 8.42 13.34 11.45
C GLU A 19 9.67 12.94 12.25
N PRO A 20 9.60 12.02 13.22
CA PRO A 20 10.78 11.48 13.88
C PRO A 20 11.79 10.87 12.90
N LEU A 21 11.31 10.05 11.94
CA LEU A 21 12.19 9.40 10.95
C LEU A 21 12.92 10.41 10.06
N MET A 22 12.25 11.49 9.63
CA MET A 22 12.89 12.58 8.90
C MET A 22 13.89 13.35 9.77
N ALA A 23 13.53 13.66 11.02
CA ALA A 23 14.39 14.38 11.95
C ALA A 23 15.67 13.60 12.31
N GLU A 24 15.58 12.28 12.38
CA GLU A 24 16.71 11.37 12.60
C GLU A 24 17.56 11.12 11.33
N GLY A 25 17.15 11.68 10.18
CA GLY A 25 17.85 11.52 8.91
C GLY A 25 17.63 10.17 8.22
N VAL A 26 16.62 9.40 8.63
CA VAL A 26 16.25 8.11 8.01
C VAL A 26 15.59 8.33 6.65
N MET A 27 14.80 9.40 6.50
CA MET A 27 14.05 9.72 5.28
C MET A 27 14.43 11.10 4.69
N PRO A 28 15.69 11.30 4.28
CA PRO A 28 16.18 12.62 3.85
C PRO A 28 15.56 13.11 2.54
N ARG A 29 15.14 12.22 1.61
CA ARG A 29 14.48 12.63 0.36
C ARG A 29 13.10 13.20 0.64
N LEU A 30 12.31 12.51 1.46
CA LEU A 30 11.00 12.99 1.87
C LEU A 30 11.10 14.30 2.69
N ALA A 31 12.09 14.40 3.58
CA ALA A 31 12.35 15.63 4.32
C ALA A 31 12.62 16.81 3.37
N GLY A 32 13.50 16.62 2.38
CA GLY A 32 13.79 17.65 1.38
C GLY A 32 12.58 18.01 0.51
N LEU A 33 11.75 17.03 0.14
CA LEU A 33 10.51 17.29 -0.61
C LEU A 33 9.52 18.12 0.23
N ARG A 34 9.39 17.80 1.52
CA ARG A 34 8.54 18.55 2.46
C ARG A 34 9.00 20.00 2.62
N GLU A 35 10.32 20.24 2.71
CA GLU A 35 10.88 21.59 2.84
C GLU A 35 10.63 22.47 1.61
N ARG A 36 10.67 21.89 0.41
CA ARG A 36 10.51 22.63 -0.86
C ARG A 36 9.08 22.65 -1.39
N GLY A 37 8.21 21.79 -0.88
CA GLY A 37 6.85 21.57 -1.37
C GLY A 37 5.77 22.12 -0.44
N ALA A 38 4.54 21.71 -0.72
CA ALA A 38 3.39 21.90 0.16
C ALA A 38 3.04 20.58 0.84
N TRP A 39 2.66 20.63 2.11
CA TRP A 39 2.28 19.45 2.88
C TRP A 39 1.14 19.77 3.84
N GLY A 40 0.40 18.73 4.24
CA GLY A 40 -0.71 18.85 5.17
C GLY A 40 -1.29 17.49 5.55
N THR A 41 -2.20 17.48 6.51
CA THR A 41 -2.97 16.28 6.88
C THR A 41 -4.20 16.19 6.00
N LEU A 42 -4.42 15.03 5.37
CA LEU A 42 -5.59 14.76 4.54
C LEU A 42 -6.60 13.89 5.30
N GLN A 43 -7.89 14.10 5.00
CA GLN A 43 -8.94 13.22 5.47
C GLN A 43 -9.07 12.03 4.52
N SER A 44 -8.98 10.81 5.06
CA SER A 44 -9.18 9.56 4.32
C SER A 44 -10.67 9.29 4.02
N THR A 45 -10.95 8.21 3.30
CA THR A 45 -12.31 7.74 3.03
C THR A 45 -12.99 7.20 4.28
N VAL A 46 -14.32 7.05 4.21
CA VAL A 46 -15.07 6.22 5.16
C VAL A 46 -15.60 4.99 4.39
N PRO A 47 -15.18 3.76 4.75
CA PRO A 47 -14.23 3.41 5.81
C PRO A 47 -12.76 3.73 5.44
N THR A 48 -11.91 3.90 6.46
CA THR A 48 -10.48 4.19 6.34
C THR A 48 -9.70 2.88 6.15
N TYR A 49 -9.82 2.28 4.96
CA TYR A 49 -9.15 1.03 4.61
C TYR A 49 -8.44 1.15 3.26
N THR A 50 -7.41 0.32 3.07
CA THR A 50 -6.59 0.29 1.86
C THR A 50 -7.38 0.23 0.54
N PRO A 51 -8.31 -0.73 0.32
CA PRO A 51 -9.02 -0.80 -0.97
C PRO A 51 -9.89 0.42 -1.29
N PRO A 52 -10.78 0.92 -0.40
CA PRO A 52 -11.58 2.10 -0.71
C PRO A 52 -10.73 3.36 -0.88
N ALA A 53 -9.71 3.55 -0.04
CA ALA A 53 -8.91 4.77 -0.04
C ALA A 53 -8.03 4.87 -1.30
N TRP A 54 -7.27 3.83 -1.67
CA TRP A 54 -6.50 3.86 -2.93
C TRP A 54 -7.39 3.95 -4.16
N THR A 55 -8.55 3.28 -4.17
CA THR A 55 -9.51 3.41 -5.28
C THR A 55 -10.03 4.84 -5.37
N SER A 56 -10.33 5.49 -4.25
CA SER A 56 -10.73 6.91 -4.23
C SER A 56 -9.60 7.82 -4.73
N ALA A 57 -8.35 7.56 -4.31
CA ALA A 57 -7.19 8.34 -4.72
C ALA A 57 -6.98 8.32 -6.24
N VAL A 58 -7.20 7.18 -6.89
CA VAL A 58 -7.02 7.06 -8.34
C VAL A 58 -8.26 7.39 -9.16
N THR A 59 -9.46 7.42 -8.57
CA THR A 59 -10.71 7.74 -9.30
C THR A 59 -11.24 9.15 -9.04
N GLY A 60 -10.76 9.82 -7.99
CA GLY A 60 -11.20 11.16 -7.60
C GLY A 60 -12.62 11.21 -7.00
N VAL A 61 -13.19 10.05 -6.63
CA VAL A 61 -14.56 9.94 -6.10
C VAL A 61 -14.59 9.05 -4.87
N ASN A 62 -15.65 9.14 -4.06
CA ASN A 62 -15.76 8.37 -2.81
C ASN A 62 -16.21 6.90 -3.02
N PRO A 63 -16.13 6.05 -1.97
CA PRO A 63 -16.56 4.64 -2.01
C PRO A 63 -17.97 4.39 -2.53
N GLY A 64 -18.91 5.30 -2.25
CA GLY A 64 -20.28 5.23 -2.74
C GLY A 64 -20.37 5.26 -4.27
N ARG A 65 -19.42 5.92 -4.95
CA ARG A 65 -19.42 6.07 -6.41
C ARG A 65 -18.58 4.99 -7.11
N HIS A 66 -17.36 4.73 -6.66
CA HIS A 66 -16.52 3.71 -7.30
C HIS A 66 -16.89 2.27 -6.89
N GLY A 67 -17.65 2.10 -5.78
CA GLY A 67 -18.26 0.83 -5.39
C GLY A 67 -17.37 -0.14 -4.61
N ILE A 68 -16.19 0.31 -4.16
CA ILE A 68 -15.26 -0.50 -3.36
C ILE A 68 -15.35 -0.02 -1.92
N TYR A 69 -15.68 -0.92 -1.00
CA TYR A 69 -15.83 -0.62 0.43
C TYR A 69 -14.81 -1.36 1.32
N GLY A 70 -14.05 -2.28 0.76
CA GLY A 70 -13.08 -3.11 1.48
C GLY A 70 -12.55 -4.25 0.60
N PHE A 71 -11.84 -5.18 1.22
CA PHE A 71 -11.25 -6.36 0.56
C PHE A 71 -12.31 -7.36 0.06
N TYR A 72 -13.47 -7.38 0.72
CA TYR A 72 -14.54 -8.30 0.45
C TYR A 72 -15.84 -7.55 0.14
N GLY A 73 -16.58 -8.06 -0.84
CA GLY A 73 -17.96 -7.72 -1.10
C GLY A 73 -18.95 -8.54 -0.28
N GLY A 74 -20.21 -8.15 -0.38
CA GLY A 74 -21.31 -8.77 0.36
C GLY A 74 -21.60 -8.07 1.68
N ASN A 75 -22.40 -8.73 2.51
CA ASN A 75 -22.78 -8.23 3.84
C ASN A 75 -22.80 -9.39 4.84
N ALA A 76 -23.09 -9.10 6.11
CA ALA A 76 -23.12 -10.10 7.18
C ALA A 76 -24.13 -11.25 6.98
N GLN A 77 -25.04 -11.14 6.00
CA GLN A 77 -26.00 -12.19 5.65
C GLN A 77 -25.55 -13.04 4.46
N SER A 78 -24.51 -12.62 3.74
CA SER A 78 -23.98 -13.36 2.60
C SER A 78 -23.33 -14.66 3.07
N GLU A 79 -23.72 -15.79 2.46
CA GLU A 79 -23.14 -17.10 2.79
C GLU A 79 -21.67 -17.23 2.35
N ARG A 80 -21.25 -16.42 1.37
CA ARG A 80 -19.88 -16.30 0.90
C ARG A 80 -19.53 -14.84 0.70
N GLN A 81 -18.33 -14.48 1.10
CA GLN A 81 -17.74 -13.19 0.76
C GLN A 81 -17.06 -13.30 -0.60
N GLU A 82 -17.33 -12.34 -1.49
CA GLU A 82 -16.66 -12.22 -2.78
C GLU A 82 -15.41 -11.37 -2.61
N LEU A 83 -14.25 -11.80 -3.11
CA LEU A 83 -13.06 -10.94 -3.13
C LEU A 83 -13.26 -9.78 -4.10
N MET A 84 -12.95 -8.57 -3.65
CA MET A 84 -12.92 -7.41 -4.54
C MET A 84 -11.70 -7.48 -5.47
N HIS A 85 -11.85 -6.93 -6.67
CA HIS A 85 -10.82 -6.89 -7.69
C HIS A 85 -11.04 -5.68 -8.62
N ALA A 86 -10.03 -5.32 -9.43
CA ALA A 86 -10.04 -4.11 -10.26
C ALA A 86 -11.24 -4.01 -11.22
N GLY A 87 -11.77 -5.16 -11.67
CA GLY A 87 -12.95 -5.23 -12.53
C GLY A 87 -14.27 -4.83 -11.86
N LYS A 88 -14.29 -4.62 -10.54
CA LYS A 88 -15.46 -4.15 -9.78
C LYS A 88 -15.49 -2.62 -9.62
N ILE A 89 -14.41 -1.93 -9.99
CA ILE A 89 -14.31 -0.47 -9.90
C ILE A 89 -15.23 0.16 -10.95
N LYS A 90 -16.21 0.96 -10.50
CA LYS A 90 -17.27 1.54 -11.35
C LYS A 90 -16.96 2.92 -11.91
N SER A 91 -15.79 3.46 -11.62
CA SER A 91 -15.38 4.81 -12.01
C SER A 91 -14.06 4.76 -12.78
N PRO A 92 -13.89 5.61 -13.81
CA PRO A 92 -12.63 5.68 -14.53
C PRO A 92 -11.50 6.11 -13.59
N ALA A 93 -10.34 5.50 -13.76
CA ALA A 93 -9.14 5.86 -13.02
C ALA A 93 -8.35 6.98 -13.73
N LEU A 94 -7.46 7.63 -12.99
CA LEU A 94 -6.61 8.74 -13.43
C LEU A 94 -5.85 8.39 -14.72
N TRP A 95 -5.29 7.17 -14.82
CA TRP A 95 -4.54 6.76 -16.01
C TRP A 95 -5.44 6.56 -17.23
N GLU A 96 -6.70 6.18 -17.06
CA GLU A 96 -7.65 6.11 -18.18
C GLU A 96 -7.96 7.51 -18.71
N MET A 97 -8.10 8.49 -17.80
CA MET A 97 -8.28 9.90 -18.16
C MET A 97 -7.02 10.49 -18.81
N ALA A 98 -5.82 10.08 -18.37
CA ALA A 98 -4.56 10.50 -18.95
C ALA A 98 -4.34 9.90 -20.35
N ASN A 99 -4.57 8.59 -20.52
CA ASN A 99 -4.50 7.93 -21.82
C ASN A 99 -5.49 8.53 -22.83
N ALA A 100 -6.70 8.91 -22.39
CA ALA A 100 -7.67 9.60 -23.26
C ALA A 100 -7.15 10.95 -23.80
N GLN A 101 -6.13 11.53 -23.16
CA GLN A 101 -5.44 12.75 -23.58
C GLN A 101 -4.10 12.48 -24.28
N GLY A 102 -3.80 11.21 -24.59
CA GLY A 102 -2.56 10.80 -25.26
C GLY A 102 -1.34 10.73 -24.35
N LEU A 103 -1.52 10.75 -23.02
CA LEU A 103 -0.44 10.57 -22.06
C LEU A 103 -0.26 9.11 -21.70
N ARG A 104 0.98 8.66 -21.56
CA ARG A 104 1.33 7.29 -21.13
C ARG A 104 1.42 7.22 -19.61
N ALA A 105 0.98 6.11 -19.03
CA ALA A 105 1.00 5.91 -17.58
C ALA A 105 1.72 4.62 -17.16
N GLY A 106 2.35 4.65 -15.99
CA GLY A 106 2.98 3.52 -15.33
C GLY A 106 2.37 3.32 -13.96
N ILE A 107 1.70 2.20 -13.71
CA ILE A 107 1.08 1.90 -12.41
C ILE A 107 1.84 0.77 -11.74
N TYR A 108 2.35 1.00 -10.53
CA TYR A 108 3.26 0.08 -9.88
C TYR A 108 2.80 -0.27 -8.46
N ASN A 109 2.50 -1.56 -8.23
CA ASN A 109 2.10 -2.13 -6.94
C ASN A 109 0.87 -1.46 -6.27
N LEU A 110 0.01 -0.78 -7.02
CA LEU A 110 -1.24 -0.20 -6.50
C LEU A 110 -2.16 -1.30 -5.92
N PRO A 111 -2.63 -1.23 -4.67
CA PRO A 111 -3.58 -2.18 -4.12
C PRO A 111 -4.88 -2.28 -4.94
N LEU A 112 -5.47 -3.47 -5.01
CA LEU A 112 -6.71 -3.74 -5.76
C LEU A 112 -6.61 -3.46 -7.29
N SER A 113 -5.43 -3.57 -7.86
CA SER A 113 -5.20 -3.39 -9.30
C SER A 113 -5.22 -4.70 -10.10
N TYR A 114 -5.41 -5.86 -9.46
CA TYR A 114 -5.55 -7.15 -10.15
C TYR A 114 -7.00 -7.41 -10.63
N PRO A 115 -7.21 -8.02 -11.81
CA PRO A 115 -6.21 -8.19 -12.87
C PRO A 115 -5.83 -6.83 -13.44
N PRO A 116 -4.54 -6.63 -13.83
CA PRO A 116 -4.08 -5.35 -14.35
C PRO A 116 -4.91 -4.97 -15.59
N ARG A 117 -5.55 -3.80 -15.53
CA ARG A 117 -6.35 -3.29 -16.64
C ARG A 117 -5.42 -2.74 -17.71
N ALA A 118 -5.81 -2.89 -18.98
CA ALA A 118 -5.05 -2.36 -20.10
C ALA A 118 -4.98 -0.82 -20.03
N LEU A 119 -3.80 -0.30 -20.33
CA LEU A 119 -3.51 1.13 -20.49
C LEU A 119 -2.44 1.35 -21.57
N ASP A 120 -2.31 2.58 -22.06
CA ASP A 120 -1.13 3.02 -22.80
C ASP A 120 0.01 3.33 -21.81
N GLY A 121 1.06 2.51 -21.89
CA GLY A 121 2.11 2.38 -20.89
C GLY A 121 2.09 1.00 -20.25
N TRP A 122 2.25 0.92 -18.93
CA TRP A 122 2.42 -0.35 -18.23
C TRP A 122 1.79 -0.37 -16.84
N MET A 123 1.45 -1.56 -16.37
CA MET A 123 0.97 -1.79 -15.00
C MET A 123 1.60 -3.05 -14.42
N VAL A 124 2.07 -2.96 -13.19
CA VAL A 124 2.39 -4.10 -12.32
C VAL A 124 1.41 -4.04 -11.15
N SER A 125 0.57 -5.06 -11.04
CA SER A 125 -0.47 -5.11 -10.01
C SER A 125 0.11 -5.20 -8.60
N GLY A 126 -0.69 -4.81 -7.60
CA GLY A 126 -0.29 -4.72 -6.19
C GLY A 126 -0.99 -5.74 -5.30
N MET A 127 -1.13 -5.37 -4.03
CA MET A 127 -1.87 -6.14 -3.02
C MET A 127 -3.16 -6.73 -3.59
N MET A 128 -3.45 -7.99 -3.22
CA MET A 128 -4.55 -8.84 -3.72
C MET A 128 -4.31 -9.49 -5.10
N THR A 129 -3.09 -9.44 -5.62
CA THR A 129 -2.72 -10.28 -6.77
C THR A 129 -2.65 -11.75 -6.36
N PRO A 130 -3.36 -12.67 -7.04
CA PRO A 130 -3.27 -14.11 -6.76
C PRO A 130 -1.87 -14.69 -7.00
N GLY A 131 -1.54 -15.78 -6.31
CA GLY A 131 -0.30 -16.53 -6.55
C GLY A 131 0.72 -16.52 -5.42
N PHE A 132 0.31 -16.24 -4.17
CA PHE A 132 1.19 -16.45 -3.02
C PHE A 132 1.62 -17.93 -2.93
N GLY A 133 2.90 -18.21 -3.22
CA GLY A 133 3.48 -19.56 -3.15
C GLY A 133 3.33 -20.42 -4.40
N GLU A 134 2.70 -19.91 -5.47
CA GLU A 134 2.65 -20.54 -6.80
C GLU A 134 3.49 -19.71 -7.80
N GLN A 135 3.62 -20.17 -9.05
CA GLN A 135 4.25 -19.38 -10.09
C GLN A 135 3.39 -18.13 -10.37
N LEU A 136 3.88 -16.97 -9.95
CA LEU A 136 3.23 -15.68 -10.14
C LEU A 136 3.02 -15.41 -11.64
N THR A 137 1.77 -15.27 -12.07
CA THR A 137 1.40 -15.01 -13.48
C THR A 137 0.18 -14.10 -13.58
N GLY A 138 0.06 -13.37 -14.69
CA GLY A 138 -1.05 -12.44 -14.93
C GLY A 138 -0.99 -11.15 -14.11
N PHE A 139 0.16 -10.82 -13.53
CA PHE A 139 0.34 -9.71 -12.60
C PHE A 139 0.78 -8.41 -13.30
N ALA A 140 1.08 -8.43 -14.60
CA ALA A 140 1.49 -7.24 -15.34
C ALA A 140 0.74 -7.04 -16.67
N HIS A 141 0.63 -5.77 -17.08
CA HIS A 141 0.18 -5.34 -18.40
C HIS A 141 1.24 -4.44 -19.07
N PRO A 142 1.59 -4.68 -20.35
CA PRO A 142 1.24 -5.88 -21.11
C PRO A 142 1.86 -7.13 -20.47
N ARG A 143 1.24 -8.30 -20.68
CA ARG A 143 1.67 -9.57 -20.06
C ARG A 143 3.11 -9.96 -20.40
N THR A 144 3.66 -9.45 -21.50
CA THR A 144 5.06 -9.62 -21.89
C THR A 144 6.05 -9.04 -20.88
N LEU A 145 5.63 -8.08 -20.04
CA LEU A 145 6.48 -7.51 -18.99
C LEU A 145 6.82 -8.51 -17.88
N GLU A 146 6.00 -9.54 -17.66
CA GLU A 146 6.25 -10.52 -16.58
C GLU A 146 7.61 -11.21 -16.75
N ALA A 147 7.95 -11.62 -17.97
CA ALA A 147 9.23 -12.26 -18.26
C ALA A 147 10.42 -11.33 -18.00
N ARG A 148 10.25 -10.03 -18.31
CA ARG A 148 11.27 -9.02 -18.06
C ARG A 148 11.45 -8.77 -16.57
N ILE A 149 10.35 -8.57 -15.83
CA ILE A 149 10.35 -8.38 -14.38
C ILE A 149 11.04 -9.56 -13.68
N LEU A 150 10.68 -10.78 -14.04
CA LEU A 150 11.26 -12.00 -13.47
C LEU A 150 12.71 -12.22 -13.89
N SER A 151 13.17 -11.62 -14.99
CA SER A 151 14.58 -11.67 -15.40
C SER A 151 15.47 -10.74 -14.56
N VAL A 152 14.97 -9.56 -14.18
CA VAL A 152 15.73 -8.57 -13.38
C VAL A 152 15.59 -8.80 -11.88
N ALA A 153 14.45 -9.35 -11.44
CA ALA A 153 14.18 -9.74 -10.06
C ALA A 153 13.60 -11.16 -10.02
N PRO A 154 14.46 -12.20 -10.09
CA PRO A 154 14.03 -13.58 -9.89
C PRO A 154 13.36 -13.74 -8.52
N GLY A 155 12.11 -14.20 -8.50
CA GLY A 155 11.33 -14.30 -7.26
C GLY A 155 10.70 -12.98 -6.80
N TYR A 156 10.43 -12.06 -7.74
CA TYR A 156 9.66 -10.84 -7.48
C TYR A 156 8.37 -11.15 -6.70
N GLN A 157 8.17 -10.44 -5.59
CA GLN A 157 6.97 -10.55 -4.78
C GLN A 157 6.13 -9.28 -4.91
N VAL A 158 4.84 -9.48 -5.19
CA VAL A 158 3.88 -8.37 -5.38
C VAL A 158 3.50 -7.72 -4.06
N ASP A 159 3.48 -8.47 -2.95
CA ASP A 159 3.01 -8.03 -1.65
C ASP A 159 3.84 -8.70 -0.54
N THR A 160 4.02 -7.98 0.57
CA THR A 160 4.75 -8.45 1.75
C THR A 160 3.81 -9.20 2.67
N SER A 161 4.00 -10.52 2.81
CA SER A 161 3.20 -11.33 3.74
C SER A 161 3.67 -11.11 5.18
N ALA A 162 2.78 -10.58 6.02
CA ALA A 162 2.98 -10.44 7.46
C ALA A 162 2.02 -11.34 8.24
N ASN A 163 2.52 -12.01 9.27
CA ASN A 163 1.74 -12.75 10.25
C ASN A 163 1.77 -12.02 11.59
N TRP A 164 0.71 -11.27 11.87
CA TRP A 164 0.56 -10.44 13.07
C TRP A 164 0.67 -11.21 14.39
N GLU A 165 0.38 -12.52 14.37
CA GLU A 165 0.44 -13.38 15.55
C GLU A 165 1.82 -13.99 15.81
N LYS A 166 2.76 -13.86 14.87
CA LYS A 166 4.06 -14.56 14.94
C LYS A 166 5.25 -13.64 14.73
N ASP A 167 5.13 -12.66 13.84
CA ASP A 167 6.28 -11.89 13.34
C ASP A 167 6.74 -10.83 14.35
N TYR A 168 5.94 -10.51 15.36
CA TYR A 168 6.28 -9.53 16.39
C TYR A 168 7.51 -9.92 17.26
N LYS A 169 7.99 -11.16 17.14
CA LYS A 169 9.01 -11.74 18.03
C LYS A 169 10.43 -11.29 17.71
N ASP A 170 10.73 -11.01 16.44
CA ASP A 170 12.07 -10.65 15.97
C ASP A 170 11.99 -9.76 14.71
N ALA A 171 13.13 -9.52 14.06
CA ALA A 171 13.27 -8.62 12.92
C ALA A 171 13.12 -9.33 11.56
N THR A 172 12.72 -10.60 11.53
CA THR A 172 12.68 -11.39 10.29
C THR A 172 11.77 -10.76 9.24
N LEU A 173 10.61 -10.19 9.64
CA LEU A 173 9.74 -9.47 8.72
C LEU A 173 10.40 -8.21 8.13
N CYS A 174 11.20 -7.47 8.92
CA CYS A 174 11.98 -6.33 8.39
C CYS A 174 12.96 -6.79 7.32
N GLY A 175 13.67 -7.91 7.55
CA GLY A 175 14.57 -8.49 6.56
C GLY A 175 13.85 -8.87 5.26
N HIS A 176 12.69 -9.53 5.36
CA HIS A 176 11.88 -9.87 4.19
C HIS A 176 11.34 -8.63 3.46
N ALA A 177 10.82 -7.64 4.20
CA ALA A 177 10.33 -6.40 3.64
C ALA A 177 11.44 -5.64 2.90
N LEU A 178 12.65 -5.60 3.45
CA LEU A 178 13.79 -4.96 2.83
C LEU A 178 14.19 -5.62 1.50
N GLU A 179 14.19 -6.96 1.43
CA GLU A 179 14.45 -7.67 0.17
C GLU A 179 13.38 -7.39 -0.89
N ILE A 180 12.10 -7.35 -0.49
CA ILE A 180 11.00 -6.98 -1.41
C ILE A 180 11.16 -5.53 -1.89
N LEU A 181 11.51 -4.59 -1.01
CA LEU A 181 11.76 -3.19 -1.38
C LEU A 181 12.93 -3.05 -2.37
N LYS A 182 14.01 -3.83 -2.19
CA LYS A 182 15.14 -3.88 -3.15
C LYS A 182 14.69 -4.40 -4.51
N GLN A 183 13.96 -5.52 -4.55
CA GLN A 183 13.40 -6.06 -5.80
C GLN A 183 12.52 -5.02 -6.49
N ARG A 184 11.66 -4.33 -5.72
CA ARG A 184 10.76 -3.31 -6.25
C ARG A 184 11.50 -2.14 -6.85
N ARG A 185 12.53 -1.66 -6.17
CA ARG A 185 13.41 -0.60 -6.67
C ARG A 185 14.06 -1.02 -7.99
N THR A 186 14.68 -2.21 -8.05
CA THR A 186 15.33 -2.72 -9.26
C THR A 186 14.37 -2.81 -10.45
N VAL A 187 13.17 -3.35 -10.23
CA VAL A 187 12.15 -3.46 -11.28
C VAL A 187 11.65 -2.09 -11.72
N LEU A 188 11.41 -1.17 -10.78
CA LEU A 188 10.94 0.18 -11.09
C LEU A 188 11.99 0.98 -11.86
N GLU A 189 13.27 0.91 -11.47
CA GLU A 189 14.39 1.53 -12.20
C GLU A 189 14.47 1.00 -13.64
N ASP A 190 14.36 -0.32 -13.82
CA ASP A 190 14.36 -0.96 -15.14
C ASP A 190 13.20 -0.49 -16.03
N LEU A 191 11.98 -0.46 -15.49
CA LEU A 191 10.77 -0.01 -16.19
C LEU A 191 10.88 1.47 -16.60
N LEU A 192 11.24 2.35 -15.67
CA LEU A 192 11.36 3.79 -15.94
C LEU A 192 12.46 4.11 -16.96
N MET A 193 13.54 3.33 -16.99
CA MET A 193 14.65 3.52 -17.93
C MET A 193 14.28 3.15 -19.36
N HIS A 194 13.61 2.02 -19.57
CA HIS A 194 13.42 1.48 -20.92
C HIS A 194 11.99 1.65 -21.46
N ASP A 195 11.02 1.92 -20.59
CA ASP A 195 9.65 2.23 -20.99
C ASP A 195 9.11 3.46 -20.25
N PRO A 196 9.66 4.66 -20.55
CA PRO A 196 9.29 5.89 -19.84
C PRO A 196 7.84 6.29 -20.13
N VAL A 197 7.18 6.76 -19.08
CA VAL A 197 5.78 7.22 -19.05
C VAL A 197 5.69 8.67 -18.59
N ASP A 198 4.59 9.35 -18.93
CA ASP A 198 4.33 10.73 -18.52
C ASP A 198 3.87 10.81 -17.06
N ILE A 199 3.11 9.80 -16.60
CA ILE A 199 2.62 9.68 -15.23
C ILE A 199 3.04 8.34 -14.65
N VAL A 200 3.71 8.33 -13.51
CA VAL A 200 3.97 7.10 -12.72
C VAL A 200 3.23 7.18 -11.39
N PHE A 201 2.49 6.13 -11.04
CA PHE A 201 1.82 5.99 -9.75
C PHE A 201 2.31 4.70 -9.08
N THR A 202 3.10 4.86 -8.03
CA THR A 202 3.71 3.76 -7.28
C THR A 202 3.16 3.73 -5.88
N VAL A 203 2.74 2.56 -5.38
CA VAL A 203 2.39 2.37 -3.97
C VAL A 203 3.35 1.38 -3.32
N LEU A 204 3.83 1.74 -2.12
CA LEU A 204 4.60 0.87 -1.24
C LEU A 204 3.71 0.51 -0.05
N GLU A 205 3.27 -0.76 0.03
CA GLU A 205 2.46 -1.27 1.15
C GLU A 205 3.27 -1.68 2.37
N SER A 206 4.60 -1.72 2.25
CA SER A 206 5.50 -2.12 3.33
C SER A 206 5.31 -1.34 4.64
N PRO A 207 5.03 -0.01 4.67
CA PRO A 207 4.78 0.66 5.94
C PRO A 207 3.57 0.08 6.68
N ASP A 208 2.43 -0.14 6.01
CA ASP A 208 1.24 -0.76 6.62
C ASP A 208 1.56 -2.12 7.25
N ARG A 209 2.25 -2.99 6.50
CA ARG A 209 2.66 -4.32 6.96
C ARG A 209 3.55 -4.28 8.20
N LEU A 210 4.55 -3.40 8.19
CA LEU A 210 5.48 -3.25 9.31
C LEU A 210 4.78 -2.64 10.53
N GLN A 211 3.93 -1.64 10.34
CA GLN A 211 3.23 -0.97 11.43
C GLN A 211 2.26 -1.90 12.14
N HIS A 212 1.46 -2.68 11.42
CA HIS A 212 0.57 -3.64 12.06
C HIS A 212 1.28 -4.62 13.02
N VAL A 213 2.55 -4.97 12.77
CA VAL A 213 3.33 -5.87 13.65
C VAL A 213 4.10 -5.08 14.72
N TYR A 214 4.72 -3.97 14.33
CA TYR A 214 5.77 -3.28 15.08
C TYR A 214 5.44 -1.84 15.48
N TYR A 215 4.18 -1.37 15.34
CA TYR A 215 3.77 0.01 15.67
C TYR A 215 4.29 0.48 17.03
N ARG A 216 4.16 -0.39 18.04
CA ARG A 216 4.61 -0.21 19.43
C ARG A 216 6.11 0.13 19.59
N TYR A 217 6.92 -0.08 18.56
CA TYR A 217 8.36 0.21 18.53
C TYR A 217 8.70 1.40 17.62
N LEU A 218 7.73 1.92 16.85
CA LEU A 218 7.88 2.98 15.86
C LEU A 218 7.45 4.35 16.38
N ASP A 219 6.34 4.41 17.12
CA ASP A 219 5.82 5.67 17.64
C ASP A 219 6.48 5.99 19.00
N PRO A 220 7.17 7.14 19.16
CA PRO A 220 7.75 7.56 20.43
C PRO A 220 6.75 7.71 21.58
N ALA A 221 5.45 7.83 21.29
CA ALA A 221 4.39 7.87 22.30
C ALA A 221 4.07 6.48 22.91
N GLU A 222 4.52 5.39 22.29
CA GLU A 222 4.22 4.03 22.73
C GLU A 222 5.10 3.59 23.90
N GLU A 223 4.49 2.87 24.86
CA GLU A 223 5.19 2.37 26.05
C GLU A 223 6.40 1.49 25.70
N LEU A 224 6.29 0.73 24.62
CA LEU A 224 7.33 -0.20 24.20
C LEU A 224 8.41 0.42 23.31
N TYR A 225 8.32 1.71 22.98
CA TYR A 225 9.32 2.41 22.19
C TYR A 225 10.69 2.25 22.86
N ASP A 226 10.91 2.80 24.06
CA ASP A 226 12.21 2.71 24.75
C ASP A 226 12.43 1.42 25.55
N SER A 227 11.69 0.35 25.22
CA SER A 227 12.02 -0.98 25.72
C SER A 227 13.34 -1.49 25.11
N PRO A 228 14.05 -2.44 25.77
CA PRO A 228 15.21 -3.10 25.17
C PRO A 228 14.91 -3.72 23.81
N GLN A 229 13.71 -4.29 23.65
CA GLN A 229 13.27 -4.88 22.38
C GLN A 229 13.02 -3.81 21.32
N GLY A 230 12.37 -2.70 21.67
CA GLY A 230 12.16 -1.56 20.76
C GLY A 230 13.49 -0.99 20.25
N ARG A 231 14.45 -0.75 21.15
CA ARG A 231 15.81 -0.32 20.77
C ARG A 231 16.52 -1.31 19.84
N SER A 232 16.33 -2.62 20.03
CA SER A 232 16.91 -3.62 19.12
C SER A 232 16.21 -3.71 17.76
N MET A 233 14.92 -3.38 17.69
CA MET A 233 14.12 -3.51 16.47
C MET A 233 14.21 -2.29 15.58
N ARG A 234 14.29 -1.09 16.17
CA ARG A 234 14.27 0.18 15.45
C ARG A 234 15.28 0.29 14.32
N PRO A 235 16.54 -0.16 14.44
CA PRO A 235 17.49 -0.09 13.33
C PRO A 235 16.99 -0.82 12.07
N ALA A 236 16.44 -2.04 12.22
CA ALA A 236 15.91 -2.81 11.10
C ALA A 236 14.65 -2.18 10.49
N LEU A 237 13.81 -1.56 11.32
CA LEU A 237 12.66 -0.78 10.85
C LEU A 237 13.11 0.46 10.08
N ALA A 238 14.08 1.21 10.62
CA ALA A 238 14.65 2.40 9.99
C ALA A 238 15.28 2.07 8.63
N GLU A 239 15.95 0.92 8.48
CA GLU A 239 16.46 0.46 7.18
C GLU A 239 15.34 0.26 6.14
N CYS A 240 14.17 -0.26 6.56
CA CYS A 240 13.03 -0.38 5.67
C CYS A 240 12.50 0.99 5.22
N PHE A 241 12.34 1.94 6.16
CA PHE A 241 11.89 3.30 5.83
C PHE A 241 12.90 4.05 4.96
N ALA A 242 14.20 3.88 5.20
CA ALA A 242 15.26 4.43 4.35
C ALA A 242 15.21 3.83 2.93
N ALA A 243 14.92 2.53 2.78
CA ALA A 243 14.75 1.92 1.47
C ALA A 243 13.53 2.48 0.72
N MET A 244 12.42 2.74 1.42
CA MET A 244 11.24 3.41 0.86
C MET A 244 11.56 4.85 0.45
N ASP A 245 12.30 5.60 1.27
CA ASP A 245 12.76 6.95 0.95
C ASP A 245 13.66 6.97 -0.29
N GLY A 246 14.50 5.95 -0.46
CA GLY A 246 15.30 5.76 -1.67
C GLY A 246 14.47 5.56 -2.94
N ILE A 247 13.33 4.84 -2.85
CA ILE A 247 12.38 4.68 -3.96
C ILE A 247 11.62 5.99 -4.22
N ALA A 248 11.25 6.74 -3.17
CA ALA A 248 10.66 8.06 -3.31
C ALA A 248 11.61 9.04 -4.03
N GLY A 249 12.90 9.02 -3.67
CA GLY A 249 13.93 9.80 -4.35
C GLY A 249 14.11 9.43 -5.82
N LEU A 250 14.10 8.13 -6.15
CA LEU A 250 14.12 7.66 -7.54
C LEU A 250 12.96 8.25 -8.37
N LEU A 251 11.75 8.25 -7.80
CA LEU A 251 10.55 8.75 -8.46
C LEU A 251 10.57 10.29 -8.60
N GLU A 252 11.06 11.01 -7.59
CA GLU A 252 11.30 12.45 -7.66
C GLU A 252 12.33 12.80 -8.76
N ASP A 253 13.45 12.07 -8.81
CA ASP A 253 14.49 12.27 -9.82
C ASP A 253 13.97 11.94 -11.23
N TYR A 254 13.10 10.93 -11.36
CA TYR A 254 12.44 10.59 -12.63
C TYR A 254 11.48 11.68 -13.12
N ALA A 255 10.72 12.30 -12.21
CA ALA A 255 9.85 13.44 -12.51
C ALA A 255 10.67 14.63 -13.02
N GLY A 256 11.86 14.83 -12.46
CA GLY A 256 12.80 15.86 -12.86
C GLY A 256 12.42 17.27 -12.39
N PRO A 257 13.26 18.28 -12.66
CA PRO A 257 13.10 19.63 -12.11
C PRO A 257 11.87 20.38 -12.65
N ASP A 258 11.41 20.05 -13.85
CA ASP A 258 10.22 20.63 -14.48
C ASP A 258 8.96 19.76 -14.25
N GLY A 259 9.10 18.66 -13.50
CA GLY A 259 8.04 17.71 -13.20
C GLY A 259 7.23 18.05 -11.94
N SER A 260 6.36 17.13 -11.55
CA SER A 260 5.60 17.21 -10.29
C SER A 260 5.70 15.91 -9.51
N THR A 261 5.94 16.01 -8.21
CA THR A 261 5.99 14.86 -7.30
C THR A 261 4.93 15.03 -6.22
N LEU A 262 4.08 14.02 -6.05
CA LEU A 262 3.09 13.94 -4.98
C LEU A 262 3.41 12.73 -4.10
N VAL A 263 3.50 12.95 -2.78
CA VAL A 263 3.54 11.85 -1.81
C VAL A 263 2.21 11.86 -1.07
N CYS A 264 1.56 10.70 -0.96
CA CYS A 264 0.31 10.57 -0.22
C CYS A 264 0.23 9.24 0.53
N SER A 265 -0.68 9.19 1.48
CA SER A 265 -1.10 7.98 2.16
C SER A 265 -2.60 7.84 2.05
N ASP A 266 -3.06 6.61 2.00
CA ASP A 266 -4.47 6.23 1.90
C ASP A 266 -5.18 6.35 3.26
N HIS A 267 -4.49 6.03 4.36
CA HIS A 267 -4.94 6.27 5.73
C HIS A 267 -3.76 6.46 6.69
N GLY A 268 -4.04 6.92 7.91
CA GLY A 268 -3.04 6.96 8.98
C GLY A 268 -2.91 5.62 9.71
N PHE A 269 -2.19 5.67 10.83
CA PHE A 269 -2.01 4.53 11.73
C PHE A 269 -2.02 5.03 13.18
N THR A 270 -2.44 4.19 14.12
CA THR A 270 -2.43 4.52 15.55
C THR A 270 -2.37 3.27 16.42
N ALA A 271 -2.17 3.47 17.73
CA ALA A 271 -2.14 2.43 18.74
C ALA A 271 -3.43 1.61 18.75
N TRP A 272 -3.31 0.31 18.98
CA TRP A 272 -4.45 -0.55 19.24
C TRP A 272 -4.63 -0.74 20.75
N GLU A 273 -5.54 0.03 21.34
CA GLU A 273 -5.77 0.01 22.80
C GLU A 273 -6.84 -1.00 23.23
N PHE A 274 -7.95 -1.11 22.48
CA PHE A 274 -9.07 -1.96 22.83
C PHE A 274 -9.79 -2.53 21.60
N SER A 275 -10.52 -3.62 21.80
CA SER A 275 -11.40 -4.21 20.78
C SER A 275 -12.82 -4.30 21.29
N ALA A 276 -13.75 -3.80 20.49
CA ALA A 276 -15.18 -3.99 20.71
C ALA A 276 -15.69 -5.14 19.84
N HIS A 277 -16.17 -6.22 20.47
CA HIS A 277 -16.83 -7.32 19.77
C HIS A 277 -18.29 -6.94 19.49
N THR A 278 -18.51 -6.22 18.38
CA THR A 278 -19.83 -5.67 18.01
C THR A 278 -20.90 -6.74 17.87
N ASN A 279 -20.56 -7.92 17.35
CA ASN A 279 -21.45 -9.08 17.28
C ASN A 279 -21.95 -9.52 18.67
N SER A 280 -21.07 -9.58 19.67
CA SER A 280 -21.41 -9.92 21.05
C SER A 280 -22.28 -8.84 21.70
N LEU A 281 -21.95 -7.57 21.49
CA LEU A 281 -22.76 -6.44 22.00
C LEU A 281 -24.16 -6.43 21.39
N LEU A 282 -24.28 -6.64 20.07
CA LEU A 282 -25.58 -6.71 19.39
C LEU A 282 -26.40 -7.93 19.85
N GLU A 283 -25.78 -9.08 20.15
CA GLU A 283 -26.47 -10.22 20.76
C GLU A 283 -27.00 -9.86 22.15
N GLN A 284 -26.16 -9.26 23.00
CA GLN A 284 -26.52 -8.85 24.36
C GLN A 284 -27.63 -7.79 24.39
N TRP A 285 -27.62 -6.84 23.46
CA TRP A 285 -28.65 -5.80 23.34
C TRP A 285 -29.93 -6.28 22.64
N GLY A 286 -29.98 -7.53 22.18
CA GLY A 286 -31.15 -8.12 21.55
C GLY A 286 -31.34 -7.75 20.07
N TYR A 287 -30.36 -7.10 19.44
CA TYR A 287 -30.37 -6.70 18.03
C TYR A 287 -29.85 -7.79 17.07
N LEU A 288 -29.12 -8.79 17.58
CA LEU A 288 -28.62 -9.92 16.80
C LEU A 288 -29.14 -11.24 17.38
N LYS A 289 -29.63 -12.12 16.50
CA LYS A 289 -29.98 -13.51 16.84
C LYS A 289 -29.26 -14.46 15.91
N LEU A 290 -28.56 -15.44 16.47
CA LEU A 290 -27.92 -16.50 15.71
C LEU A 290 -28.96 -17.47 15.15
N LYS A 291 -28.76 -17.90 13.89
CA LYS A 291 -29.51 -19.01 13.30
C LYS A 291 -29.26 -20.30 14.11
N PRO A 292 -30.22 -21.25 14.20
CA PRO A 292 -30.07 -22.47 14.99
C PRO A 292 -28.78 -23.26 14.68
N ALA A 293 -28.36 -23.33 13.41
CA ALA A 293 -27.15 -24.03 12.99
C ALA A 293 -25.83 -23.38 13.45
N ALA A 294 -25.83 -22.07 13.76
CA ALA A 294 -24.63 -21.35 14.20
C ALA A 294 -24.38 -21.45 15.72
N ARG A 295 -25.33 -21.96 16.50
CA ARG A 295 -25.18 -22.14 17.96
C ARG A 295 -24.22 -23.27 18.34
N ALA A 296 -23.91 -24.18 17.42
CA ALA A 296 -23.09 -25.36 17.68
C ALA A 296 -21.57 -25.09 17.80
N MET A 297 -21.11 -23.86 17.58
CA MET A 297 -19.68 -23.49 17.67
C MET A 297 -19.27 -22.82 19.00
N LYS A 298 -20.15 -22.78 20.01
CA LYS A 298 -19.79 -22.36 21.38
C LYS A 298 -19.37 -23.60 22.19
N THR A 299 -18.18 -24.14 21.94
CA THR A 299 -17.45 -25.05 22.85
C THR A 299 -15.98 -24.73 22.82
#